data_AF-A0A7S0EQG3-F1
#
_entry.id   AF-A0A7S0EQG3-F1
#
_cell.length_a   1.000
_cell.length_b   1.000
_cell.length_c   1.000
_cell.angle_alpha   90.00
_cell.angle_beta   90.00
_cell.angle_gamma   90.00
#
_symmetry.space_group_name_H-M   'P 1'
#
loop_
_entity.id
_entity.type
_entity.pdbx_description
1 polymer ?
#
loop_
_entity_poly.entity_id
_entity_poly.type
_entity_poly.pdbx_seq_one_letter_code
_entity_poly.pdbx_strand_id
1 'polypeptide(L)'
;AVVEAGALRGRNQDWNASRKEVLELVRAGVLSKEEAEQVIGIEFNPVRCGFAGGEDVWLTDVLNVGVKPEVLIATARTRFEAAGGTVLERSPLESITVGEDSALLRVGGANPTELSARLVL
;
A
#
# COMPACT_ATOMS: atom_id res chain seq x y z
N ALA A 1 -9.16 -1.95 -11.68
CA ALA A 1 -9.22 -3.08 -10.74
C ALA A 1 -7.84 -3.33 -10.16
N VAL A 2 -7.74 -3.96 -9.00
CA VAL A 2 -6.51 -4.50 -8.42
C VAL A 2 -6.61 -6.02 -8.45
N VAL A 3 -5.57 -6.69 -8.94
CA VAL A 3 -5.50 -8.15 -9.00
C VAL A 3 -4.40 -8.61 -8.05
N GLU A 4 -4.77 -9.39 -7.04
CA GLU A 4 -3.87 -9.88 -6.01
C GLU A 4 -3.83 -11.42 -6.03
N ALA A 5 -2.63 -12.00 -6.06
CA ALA A 5 -2.44 -13.45 -6.14
C ALA A 5 -2.86 -14.16 -4.84
N GLY A 6 -2.71 -13.50 -3.69
CA GLY A 6 -3.08 -13.99 -2.38
C GLY A 6 -4.31 -13.29 -1.79
N ALA A 7 -4.38 -13.24 -0.46
CA ALA A 7 -5.32 -12.35 0.22
C ALA A 7 -4.68 -10.96 0.33
N LEU A 8 -5.41 -9.90 -0.04
CA LEU A 8 -4.97 -8.52 0.08
C LEU A 8 -5.03 -8.11 1.56
N ARG A 9 -3.87 -8.15 2.22
CA ARG A 9 -3.75 -7.77 3.63
C ARG A 9 -2.39 -7.15 3.92
N GLY A 10 -2.37 -6.19 4.84
CA GLY A 10 -1.13 -5.73 5.44
C GLY A 10 -0.57 -6.76 6.44
N ARG A 11 0.72 -6.65 6.73
CA ARG A 11 1.39 -7.41 7.79
C ARG A 11 1.04 -6.84 9.18
N ASN A 12 1.11 -7.68 10.21
CA ASN A 12 0.89 -7.28 11.61
C ASN A 12 2.12 -6.63 12.27
N GLN A 13 3.14 -6.29 11.47
CA GLN A 13 4.36 -5.66 11.95
C GLN A 13 4.40 -4.21 11.48
N ASP A 14 4.52 -3.29 12.42
CA ASP A 14 4.62 -1.85 12.14
C ASP A 14 5.79 -1.55 11.20
N TRP A 15 5.57 -0.61 10.28
CA TRP A 15 6.56 -0.10 9.34
C TRP A 15 7.00 1.30 9.76
N ASN A 16 8.30 1.58 9.80
CA ASN A 16 8.78 2.92 10.10
C ASN A 16 8.68 3.81 8.84
N ALA A 17 8.05 4.95 8.99
CA ALA A 17 7.91 5.97 7.96
C ALA A 17 8.05 7.36 8.60
N SER A 18 8.20 8.40 7.79
CA SER A 18 7.99 9.77 8.24
C SER A 18 6.51 10.12 8.21
N ARG A 19 6.06 10.99 9.12
CA ARG A 19 4.69 11.52 9.08
C ARG A 19 4.38 12.17 7.72
N LYS A 20 5.37 12.83 7.13
CA LYS A 20 5.27 13.42 5.78
C LYS A 20 4.87 12.37 4.74
N GLU A 21 5.54 11.22 4.69
CA GLU A 21 5.23 10.15 3.73
C GLU A 21 3.81 9.63 3.88
N VAL A 22 3.32 9.47 5.12
CA VAL A 22 1.91 9.09 5.36
C VAL A 22 0.95 10.15 4.83
N LEU A 23 1.27 11.44 5.02
CA LEU A 23 0.44 12.54 4.51
C LEU A 23 0.46 12.67 2.98
N GLU A 24 1.46 12.12 2.27
CA GLU A 24 1.39 12.03 0.81
C GLU A 24 0.27 11.09 0.35
N LEU A 25 -0.10 10.07 1.14
CA LEU A 25 -1.27 9.22 0.85
C LEU A 25 -2.58 10.01 0.98
N VAL A 26 -2.62 10.99 1.89
CA VAL A 26 -3.76 11.91 1.99
C VAL A 26 -3.84 12.81 0.76
N ARG A 27 -2.71 13.37 0.33
CA ARG A 27 -2.64 14.21 -0.88
C ARG A 27 -3.03 13.43 -2.15
N ALA A 28 -2.66 12.16 -2.23
CA ALA A 28 -3.04 11.27 -3.32
C ALA A 28 -4.52 10.81 -3.26
N GLY A 29 -5.26 11.17 -2.21
CA GLY A 29 -6.67 10.78 -2.02
C GLY A 29 -6.85 9.33 -1.53
N VAL A 30 -5.76 8.61 -1.24
CA VAL A 30 -5.77 7.24 -0.73
C VAL A 30 -6.37 7.21 0.68
N LEU A 31 -6.06 8.19 1.51
CA LEU A 31 -6.57 8.34 2.88
C LEU A 31 -7.19 9.74 3.11
N SER A 32 -8.04 9.88 4.12
CA SER A 32 -8.35 11.14 4.77
C SER A 32 -7.28 11.49 5.82
N LYS A 33 -7.33 12.71 6.35
CA LYS A 33 -6.42 13.11 7.44
C LYS A 33 -6.68 12.28 8.71
N GLU A 34 -7.94 12.04 9.02
CA GLU A 34 -8.37 11.27 10.19
C GLU A 34 -7.92 9.81 10.08
N GLU A 35 -8.05 9.22 8.89
CA GLU A 35 -7.58 7.86 8.59
C GLU A 35 -6.06 7.76 8.67
N ALA A 36 -5.32 8.79 8.23
CA ALA A 36 -3.87 8.82 8.38
C ALA A 36 -3.43 8.77 9.85
N GLU A 37 -4.12 9.46 10.75
CA GLU A 37 -3.85 9.35 12.20
C GLU A 37 -4.19 7.97 12.76
N GLN A 38 -5.21 7.28 12.24
CA GLN A 38 -5.55 5.91 12.65
C GLN A 38 -4.50 4.89 12.17
N VAL A 39 -3.96 5.11 10.98
CA VAL A 39 -2.92 4.28 10.37
C VAL A 39 -1.59 4.43 11.10
N ILE A 40 -1.30 5.61 11.65
CA ILE A 40 -0.14 5.84 12.51
C ILE A 40 -0.39 5.19 13.87
N GLY A 41 0.33 4.11 14.16
CA GLY A 41 0.25 3.37 15.42
C GLY A 41 1.01 4.01 16.57
N ILE A 42 2.14 4.64 16.26
CA ILE A 42 3.04 5.26 17.24
C ILE A 42 3.82 6.40 16.58
N GLU A 43 4.16 7.42 17.37
CA GLU A 43 5.10 8.47 16.99
C GLU A 43 6.29 8.46 17.95
N PHE A 44 7.49 8.58 17.39
CA PHE A 44 8.75 8.62 18.13
C PHE A 44 9.61 9.73 17.50
N ASN A 45 9.59 10.89 18.13
CA ASN A 45 10.24 12.10 17.64
C ASN A 45 10.83 12.87 18.84
N PRO A 46 12.12 13.27 18.83
CA PRO A 46 13.13 12.99 17.81
C PRO A 46 13.59 11.52 17.78
N VAL A 47 14.18 11.10 16.67
CA VAL A 47 14.80 9.79 16.48
C VAL A 47 16.31 9.89 16.67
N ARG A 48 16.89 8.94 17.39
CA ARG A 48 18.34 8.80 17.54
C ARG A 48 18.91 7.90 16.44
N CYS A 49 19.87 8.40 15.68
CA CYS A 49 20.63 7.64 14.70
C CYS A 49 22.11 7.63 15.11
N GLY A 50 22.75 6.46 15.12
CA GLY A 50 24.15 6.35 15.50
C GLY A 50 24.76 5.06 14.98
N PHE A 51 26.08 5.08 14.79
CA PHE A 51 26.86 3.91 14.43
C PHE A 51 27.69 3.45 15.64
N ALA A 52 28.03 2.17 15.69
CA ALA A 52 28.87 1.64 16.76
C ALA A 52 30.22 2.39 16.80
N GLY A 53 30.52 3.03 17.93
CA GLY A 53 31.73 3.83 18.13
C GLY A 53 31.69 5.25 17.53
N GLY A 54 30.57 5.67 16.95
CA GLY A 54 30.35 7.04 16.47
C GLY A 54 29.51 7.88 17.44
N GLU A 55 29.42 9.18 17.17
CA GLU A 55 28.51 10.08 17.89
C GLU A 55 27.06 9.89 17.43
N ASP A 56 26.13 10.11 18.34
CA ASP A 56 24.70 10.07 18.04
C ASP A 56 24.24 11.35 17.35
N VAL A 57 23.44 11.18 16.30
CA VAL A 57 22.73 12.25 15.59
C VAL A 57 21.25 12.18 15.96
N TRP A 58 20.69 13.32 16.36
CA TRP A 58 19.26 13.46 16.62
C TRP A 58 18.57 14.00 15.38
N LEU A 59 17.54 13.30 14.92
CA LEU A 59 16.78 13.61 13.72
C LEU A 59 15.33 13.95 14.09
N THR A 60 14.79 14.98 13.47
CA THR A 60 13.39 15.37 13.60
C THR A 60 12.66 15.03 12.31
N ASP A 61 11.48 14.44 12.42
CA ASP A 61 10.58 14.10 11.31
C ASP A 61 11.15 13.11 10.26
N VAL A 62 12.16 12.32 10.63
CA VAL A 62 12.75 11.27 9.78
C VAL A 62 12.43 9.90 10.38
N LEU A 63 11.73 9.05 9.61
CA LEU A 63 11.26 7.74 10.05
C LEU A 63 10.58 7.76 11.43
N ASN A 64 9.91 8.87 11.76
CA ASN A 64 9.46 9.20 13.12
C ASN A 64 8.09 8.63 13.51
N VAL A 65 7.46 7.82 12.65
CA VAL A 65 6.19 7.16 12.94
C VAL A 65 6.23 5.67 12.62
N GLY A 66 5.47 4.89 13.38
CA GLY A 66 5.14 3.50 13.08
C GLY A 66 3.78 3.45 12.42
N VAL A 67 3.73 2.94 11.19
CA VAL A 67 2.52 2.73 10.40
C VAL A 67 2.06 1.29 10.57
N LYS A 68 0.78 1.09 10.86
CA LYS A 68 0.11 -0.23 10.93
C LYS A 68 -0.31 -0.67 9.53
N PRO A 69 0.41 -1.59 8.86
CA PRO A 69 0.12 -1.93 7.46
C PRO A 69 -1.24 -2.61 7.30
N GLU A 70 -1.65 -3.43 8.27
CA GLU A 70 -2.98 -4.07 8.26
C GLU A 70 -4.11 -3.04 8.22
N VAL A 71 -4.00 -1.96 9.00
CA VAL A 71 -4.97 -0.86 9.03
C VAL A 71 -4.89 -0.06 7.73
N LEU A 72 -3.68 0.27 7.28
CA LEU A 72 -3.47 1.01 6.03
C LEU A 72 -4.12 0.32 4.83
N ILE A 73 -3.84 -0.96 4.62
CA ILE A 73 -4.36 -1.71 3.47
C ILE A 73 -5.88 -1.88 3.57
N ALA A 74 -6.41 -2.15 4.77
CA ALA A 74 -7.86 -2.26 4.97
C ALA A 74 -8.57 -0.94 4.65
N THR A 75 -8.09 0.18 5.17
CA THR A 75 -8.67 1.51 4.93
C THR A 75 -8.58 1.90 3.46
N ALA A 76 -7.42 1.70 2.83
CA ALA A 76 -7.23 1.99 1.41
C ALA A 76 -8.16 1.15 0.53
N ARG A 77 -8.33 -0.15 0.84
CA ARG A 77 -9.28 -1.03 0.14
C ARG A 77 -10.71 -0.52 0.26
N THR A 78 -11.17 -0.25 1.48
CA THR A 78 -12.54 0.23 1.71
C THR A 78 -12.84 1.49 0.88
N ARG A 79 -11.91 2.44 0.82
CA ARG A 79 -12.07 3.65 0.03
C ARG A 79 -12.04 3.40 -1.46
N PHE A 80 -11.13 2.55 -1.92
CA PHE A 80 -11.03 2.17 -3.33
C PHE A 80 -12.33 1.51 -3.81
N GLU A 81 -12.87 0.56 -3.04
CA GLU A 81 -14.13 -0.12 -3.35
C GLU A 81 -15.33 0.83 -3.26
N ALA A 82 -15.37 1.73 -2.26
CA ALA A 82 -16.40 2.76 -2.15
C ALA A 82 -16.39 3.76 -3.32
N ALA A 83 -15.23 3.98 -3.94
CA ALA A 83 -15.08 4.77 -5.16
C ALA A 83 -15.44 4.00 -6.45
N GLY A 84 -15.94 2.77 -6.34
CA GLY A 84 -16.30 1.90 -7.47
C GLY A 84 -15.15 1.03 -7.98
N GLY A 85 -14.01 1.01 -7.28
CA GLY A 85 -12.91 0.10 -7.56
C GLY A 85 -13.29 -1.37 -7.30
N THR A 86 -12.57 -2.28 -7.96
CA THR A 86 -12.76 -3.73 -7.79
C THR A 86 -11.44 -4.38 -7.41
N VAL A 87 -11.44 -5.17 -6.34
CA VAL A 87 -10.29 -5.98 -5.91
C VAL A 87 -10.60 -7.45 -6.15
N LEU A 88 -9.71 -8.13 -6.88
CA LEU A 88 -9.75 -9.56 -7.14
C LEU A 88 -8.64 -10.22 -6.33
N GLU A 89 -9.00 -10.82 -5.20
CA GLU A 89 -8.08 -11.61 -4.38
C GLU A 89 -7.95 -13.03 -4.90
N ARG A 90 -6.88 -13.73 -4.50
CA ARG A 90 -6.58 -15.13 -4.86
C ARG A 90 -6.62 -15.36 -6.37
N SER A 91 -6.26 -14.33 -7.12
CA SER A 91 -6.38 -14.24 -8.56
C SER A 91 -4.98 -14.05 -9.16
N PRO A 92 -4.10 -15.08 -9.10
CA PRO A 92 -2.75 -14.94 -9.63
C PRO A 92 -2.80 -14.62 -11.12
N LEU A 93 -1.93 -13.71 -11.55
CA LEU A 93 -1.71 -13.41 -12.96
C LEU A 93 -0.91 -14.55 -13.61
N GLU A 94 -1.43 -15.08 -14.71
CA GLU A 94 -0.81 -16.20 -15.43
C GLU A 94 -0.13 -15.75 -16.72
N SER A 95 -0.76 -14.83 -17.45
CA SER A 95 -0.22 -14.31 -18.71
C SER A 95 -0.80 -12.94 -19.04
N ILE A 96 -0.03 -12.13 -19.77
CA ILE A 96 -0.48 -10.89 -20.39
C ILE A 96 -0.18 -10.99 -21.90
N THR A 97 -1.19 -10.73 -22.73
CA THR A 97 -1.02 -10.53 -24.17
C THR A 97 -1.29 -9.07 -24.49
N VAL A 98 -0.28 -8.35 -24.97
CA VAL A 98 -0.41 -6.92 -25.34
C VAL A 98 -0.74 -6.82 -26.82
N GLY A 99 -1.90 -6.24 -27.13
CA GLY A 99 -2.34 -5.87 -28.47
C GLY A 99 -2.17 -4.37 -28.73
N GLU A 100 -2.73 -3.90 -29.85
CA GLU A 100 -2.58 -2.51 -30.30
C GLU A 100 -3.27 -1.50 -29.36
N ASP A 101 -4.48 -1.80 -28.87
CA ASP A 101 -5.27 -0.89 -28.02
C ASP A 101 -5.63 -1.47 -26.63
N SER A 102 -5.22 -2.70 -26.35
CA SER A 102 -5.53 -3.37 -25.09
C SER A 102 -4.50 -4.42 -24.70
N ALA A 103 -4.43 -4.70 -23.41
CA ALA A 103 -3.80 -5.87 -22.84
C ALA A 103 -4.91 -6.83 -22.38
N LEU A 104 -4.77 -8.11 -22.76
CA LEU A 104 -5.58 -9.20 -22.26
C LEU A 104 -4.80 -9.94 -21.18
N LEU A 105 -5.38 -10.06 -19.99
CA LEU A 105 -4.80 -10.71 -18.83
C LEU A 105 -5.58 -11.99 -18.55
N ARG A 106 -4.86 -13.09 -18.32
CA ARG A 106 -5.45 -14.32 -17.77
C ARG A 106 -5.10 -14.41 -16.29
N VAL A 107 -6.12 -14.48 -15.45
CA VAL A 107 -5.98 -14.47 -13.98
C VAL A 107 -6.86 -15.56 -13.35
N GLY A 108 -6.53 -16.05 -12.15
CA GLY A 108 -7.45 -16.92 -11.39
C GLY A 108 -7.00 -18.36 -11.17
N GLY A 109 -5.86 -18.78 -11.73
CA GLY A 109 -5.24 -20.07 -11.47
C GLY A 109 -6.15 -21.25 -11.83
N ALA A 110 -6.75 -21.90 -10.82
CA ALA A 110 -7.60 -23.07 -11.02
C ALA A 110 -8.91 -22.75 -11.77
N ASN A 111 -9.39 -21.50 -11.70
CA ASN A 111 -10.57 -21.03 -12.43
C ASN A 111 -10.21 -19.75 -13.22
N PRO A 112 -9.53 -19.87 -14.37
CA PRO A 112 -9.06 -18.72 -15.13
C PRO A 112 -10.22 -17.87 -15.63
N THR A 113 -10.06 -16.55 -15.53
CA THR A 113 -10.92 -15.53 -16.13
C THR A 113 -10.05 -14.58 -16.95
N GLU A 114 -10.62 -14.05 -18.03
CA GLU A 114 -9.96 -13.05 -18.87
C GLU A 114 -10.40 -11.64 -18.47
N LEU A 115 -9.43 -10.74 -18.32
CA LEU A 115 -9.65 -9.31 -18.14
C LEU A 115 -9.04 -8.57 -19.32
N SER A 116 -9.71 -7.52 -19.79
CA SER A 116 -9.12 -6.58 -20.74
C SER A 116 -8.88 -5.24 -20.07
N ALA A 117 -7.74 -4.61 -20.36
CA ALA A 117 -7.39 -3.30 -19.86
C ALA A 117 -6.62 -2.52 -20.91
N ARG A 118 -6.73 -1.19 -20.90
CA ARG A 118 -5.92 -0.32 -21.78
C ARG A 118 -4.51 -0.06 -21.22
N LEU A 119 -4.35 -0.21 -19.91
CA LEU A 119 -3.09 -0.04 -19.19
C LEU A 119 -3.03 -1.08 -18.06
N VAL A 120 -1.87 -1.71 -17.92
CA VAL A 120 -1.52 -2.59 -16.80
C VAL A 120 -0.30 -1.97 -16.12
N LEU A 121 -0.35 -1.83 -14.79
CA LEU A 121 0.72 -1.31 -13.95
C LEU A 121 1.37 -2.43 -13.15
#